data_AF-A0A2K2TT22-F1
#
_entry.id   AF-A0A2K2TT22-F1
#
_cell.length_a   1.000
_cell.length_b   1.000
_cell.length_c   1.000
_cell.angle_alpha   90.00
_cell.angle_beta   90.00
_cell.angle_gamma   90.00
#
_symmetry.space_group_name_H-M   'P 1'
#
loop_
_entity.id
_entity.type
_entity.pdbx_description
1 polymer ?
#
loop_
_entity_poly.entity_id
_entity_poly.type
_entity_poly.pdbx_seq_one_letter_code
_entity_poly.pdbx_strand_id
1 'polypeptide(L)'
;MGLTFARQAFSNIMAQIDAFQENLDDDKEVAVLLASFGSSLLMTVTGIGFQNPELVYFYGYVDGKPSQLIQHVTQINFLLTSVDKEDPEKPPRRIGFIAPSDEA
;
A
#
# COMPACT_ATOMS: atom_id res chain seq x y z
N MET A 1 15.98 12.76 19.54
CA MET A 1 15.86 12.83 18.07
C MET A 1 15.59 11.42 17.57
N GLY A 2 14.32 11.04 17.49
CA GLY A 2 13.88 9.68 17.14
C GLY A 2 12.54 9.43 17.81
N LEU A 3 11.45 9.45 17.05
CA LEU A 3 10.09 9.03 17.48
C LEU A 3 9.03 8.99 16.36
N THR A 4 9.39 9.01 15.06
CA THR A 4 8.41 9.08 13.95
C THR A 4 8.71 8.15 12.77
N PHE A 5 9.32 6.97 13.00
CA PHE A 5 9.73 6.09 11.90
C PHE A 5 8.55 5.62 11.04
N ALA A 6 7.42 5.22 11.63
CA ALA A 6 6.23 4.82 10.89
C ALA A 6 5.62 5.96 10.09
N ARG A 7 5.55 7.17 10.65
CA ARG A 7 5.11 8.36 9.90
C ARG A 7 6.02 8.62 8.69
N GLN A 8 7.35 8.62 8.88
CA GLN A 8 8.27 8.87 7.77
C GLN A 8 8.20 7.77 6.71
N ALA A 9 8.15 6.50 7.14
CA ALA A 9 7.99 5.36 6.24
C ALA A 9 6.68 5.48 5.45
N PHE A 10 5.56 5.77 6.12
CA PHE A 10 4.27 5.98 5.49
C PHE A 10 4.31 7.13 4.47
N SER A 11 4.85 8.30 4.83
CA SER A 11 5.01 9.42 3.89
C SER A 11 5.84 9.05 2.66
N ASN A 12 6.93 8.30 2.83
CA ASN A 12 7.74 7.84 1.71
C ASN A 12 6.97 6.83 0.83
N ILE A 13 6.22 5.91 1.43
CA ILE A 13 5.39 4.92 0.71
C ILE A 13 4.32 5.62 -0.13
N MET A 14 3.61 6.60 0.44
CA MET A 14 2.62 7.39 -0.28
C MET A 14 3.23 8.07 -1.50
N ALA A 15 4.36 8.77 -1.30
CA ALA A 15 5.05 9.47 -2.39
C ALA A 15 5.50 8.52 -3.52
N GLN A 16 5.94 7.30 -3.20
CA GLN A 16 6.31 6.31 -4.22
C GLN A 16 5.09 5.75 -4.97
N ILE A 17 3.97 5.52 -4.28
CA ILE A 17 2.74 5.06 -4.92
C ILE A 17 2.16 6.14 -5.84
N ASP A 18 2.12 7.40 -5.41
CA ASP A 18 1.64 8.51 -6.23
C ASP A 18 2.48 8.66 -7.49
N ALA A 19 3.81 8.67 -7.36
CA ALA A 19 4.71 8.73 -8.51
C ALA A 19 4.55 7.52 -9.46
N PHE A 20 4.26 6.33 -8.94
CA PHE A 20 3.98 5.16 -9.78
C PHE A 20 2.64 5.29 -10.52
N GLN A 21 1.59 5.76 -9.82
CA GLN A 21 0.25 5.95 -10.38
C GLN A 21 0.21 6.99 -11.50
N GLU A 22 1.05 8.03 -11.44
CA GLU A 22 1.17 9.05 -12.49
C GLU A 22 1.66 8.47 -13.83
N ASN A 23 2.32 7.33 -13.81
CA ASN A 23 2.88 6.67 -14.99
C ASN A 23 2.03 5.49 -15.49
N LEU A 24 0.82 5.31 -14.97
CA LEU A 24 -0.09 4.24 -15.39
C LEU A 24 -1.12 4.70 -16.41
N ASP A 25 -1.30 3.88 -17.44
CA ASP A 25 -2.34 4.01 -18.45
C ASP A 25 -3.73 3.72 -17.86
N ASP A 26 -4.80 4.20 -18.52
CA ASP A 26 -6.19 4.11 -18.04
C ASP A 26 -6.74 2.68 -17.91
N ASP A 27 -6.02 1.68 -18.44
CA ASP A 27 -6.39 0.26 -18.42
C ASP A 27 -5.79 -0.52 -17.25
N LYS A 28 -4.99 0.13 -16.39
CA LYS A 28 -4.22 -0.52 -15.32
C LYS A 28 -4.55 0.00 -13.94
N GLU A 29 -4.49 -0.89 -12.96
CA GLU A 29 -4.58 -0.57 -11.53
C GLU A 29 -3.27 -0.90 -10.80
N VAL A 30 -3.01 -0.20 -9.69
CA VAL A 30 -1.86 -0.52 -8.83
C VAL A 30 -2.22 -1.67 -7.89
N ALA A 31 -1.32 -2.64 -7.82
CA ALA A 31 -1.31 -3.64 -6.77
C ALA A 31 0.04 -3.63 -6.04
N VAL A 32 0.05 -4.19 -4.83
CA VAL A 32 1.26 -4.35 -4.03
C VAL A 32 1.57 -5.83 -3.94
N LEU A 33 2.73 -6.24 -4.44
CA LEU A 33 3.29 -7.55 -4.20
C LEU A 33 4.15 -7.49 -2.93
N LEU A 34 3.69 -8.18 -1.90
CA LEU A 34 4.34 -8.23 -0.60
C LEU A 34 5.36 -9.37 -0.64
N ALA A 35 6.65 -9.00 -0.60
CA ALA A 35 7.74 -9.96 -0.62
C ALA A 35 8.08 -10.35 0.83
N SER A 36 7.74 -11.58 1.23
CA SER A 36 8.24 -12.19 2.46
C SER A 36 9.26 -13.28 2.14
N PHE A 37 10.07 -13.67 3.11
CA PHE A 37 11.04 -14.76 2.97
C PHE A 37 10.33 -16.07 2.58
N GLY A 38 10.43 -16.44 1.30
CA GLY A 38 10.03 -17.75 0.77
C GLY A 38 8.71 -17.81 0.00
N SER A 39 7.85 -16.78 0.05
CA SER A 39 6.66 -16.68 -0.79
C SER A 39 6.20 -15.23 -0.97
N SER A 40 5.83 -14.87 -2.19
CA SER A 40 5.25 -13.57 -2.52
C SER A 40 3.74 -13.62 -2.45
N LEU A 41 3.13 -12.64 -1.81
CA LEU A 41 1.68 -12.49 -1.73
C LEU A 41 1.25 -11.28 -2.56
N LEU A 42 0.35 -11.47 -3.52
CA LEU A 42 -0.25 -10.36 -4.25
C LEU A 42 -1.47 -9.87 -3.47
N MET A 43 -1.46 -8.59 -3.10
CA MET A 43 -2.61 -7.92 -2.48
C MET A 43 -3.08 -6.79 -3.40
N THR A 44 -4.37 -6.80 -3.73
CA THR A 44 -5.04 -5.63 -4.31
C THR A 44 -5.30 -4.65 -3.17
N VAL A 45 -4.36 -3.72 -2.99
CA VAL A 45 -4.41 -2.74 -1.91
C VAL A 45 -5.45 -1.68 -2.22
N THR A 46 -6.23 -1.34 -1.20
CA THR A 46 -7.28 -0.32 -1.25
C THR A 46 -7.01 0.82 -0.27
N GLY A 47 -6.22 0.54 0.77
CA GLY A 47 -5.86 1.52 1.79
C GLY A 47 -4.52 1.20 2.43
N ILE A 48 -3.80 2.24 2.85
CA ILE A 48 -2.61 2.13 3.71
C ILE A 48 -2.79 3.03 4.93
N GLY A 49 -2.39 2.55 6.10
CA GLY A 49 -2.32 3.33 7.34
C GLY A 49 -1.06 3.02 8.14
N PHE A 50 -0.87 3.70 9.27
CA PHE A 50 0.27 3.45 10.16
C PHE A 50 -0.07 3.67 11.63
N GLN A 51 0.75 3.10 12.52
CA GLN A 51 0.73 3.37 13.95
C GLN A 51 2.16 3.64 14.42
N ASN A 52 2.37 4.83 14.99
CA ASN A 52 3.67 5.20 15.54
C ASN A 52 4.05 4.31 16.75
N PRO A 53 5.35 4.00 16.93
CA PRO A 53 6.48 4.46 16.12
C PRO A 53 6.81 3.56 14.91
N GLU A 54 6.19 2.38 14.76
CA GLU A 54 6.85 1.31 14.01
C GLU A 54 5.96 0.39 13.17
N LEU A 55 4.64 0.59 13.11
CA LEU A 55 3.75 -0.27 12.33
C LEU A 55 3.17 0.43 11.10
N VAL A 56 3.04 -0.33 10.00
CA VAL A 56 2.31 0.04 8.77
C VAL A 56 1.27 -1.05 8.49
N TYR A 57 0.10 -0.63 8.04
CA TYR A 57 -1.04 -1.49 7.71
C TYR A 57 -1.37 -1.39 6.22
N PHE A 58 -1.59 -2.52 5.58
CA PHE A 58 -2.13 -2.62 4.22
C PHE A 58 -3.51 -3.26 4.28
N TYR A 59 -4.50 -2.59 3.70
CA TYR A 59 -5.89 -3.04 3.63
C TYR A 59 -6.25 -3.36 2.19
N GLY A 60 -6.90 -4.50 1.95
CA GLY A 60 -7.29 -4.85 0.59
C GLY A 60 -7.84 -6.25 0.47
N TYR A 61 -7.55 -6.88 -0.67
CA TYR A 61 -8.03 -8.21 -1.01
C TYR A 61 -6.87 -9.11 -1.41
N VAL A 62 -6.94 -10.36 -0.97
CA VAL A 62 -6.06 -11.46 -1.40
C VAL A 62 -6.98 -12.56 -1.88
N ASP A 63 -6.84 -12.99 -3.14
CA ASP A 63 -7.72 -13.98 -3.77
C ASP A 63 -9.21 -13.68 -3.56
N GLY A 64 -9.58 -12.39 -3.70
CA GLY A 64 -10.94 -11.89 -3.50
C GLY A 64 -11.43 -11.81 -2.04
N LYS A 65 -10.61 -12.20 -1.05
CA LYS A 65 -10.99 -12.16 0.37
C LYS A 65 -10.51 -10.88 1.04
N PRO A 66 -11.38 -10.16 1.78
CA PRO A 66 -10.96 -9.02 2.59
C PRO A 66 -9.81 -9.42 3.52
N SER A 67 -8.71 -8.69 3.45
CA SER A 67 -7.47 -9.01 4.12
C SER A 67 -6.78 -7.76 4.63
N GLN A 68 -6.06 -7.91 5.75
CA GLN A 68 -5.22 -6.87 6.32
C GLN A 68 -3.84 -7.45 6.59
N LEU A 69 -2.79 -6.77 6.14
CA LEU A 69 -1.42 -7.08 6.52
C LEU A 69 -0.91 -6.01 7.49
N ILE A 70 -0.25 -6.47 8.56
CA ILE A 70 0.41 -5.63 9.57
C ILE A 70 1.91 -5.88 9.49
N GLN A 71 2.71 -4.85 9.27
CA GLN A 71 4.17 -4.95 9.16
C GLN A 71 4.90 -3.97 10.08
N HIS A 72 6.00 -4.42 10.65
CA HIS A 72 6.97 -3.56 11.32
C HIS A 72 7.82 -2.83 10.28
N VAL A 73 8.12 -1.54 10.49
CA VAL A 73 8.84 -0.68 9.54
C VAL A 73 10.19 -1.22 9.07
N THR A 74 10.89 -1.98 9.91
CA THR A 74 12.19 -2.59 9.55
C THR A 74 12.08 -3.83 8.67
N GLN A 75 10.88 -4.39 8.50
CA GLN A 75 10.61 -5.59 7.71
C GLN A 75 9.89 -5.29 6.40
N ILE A 76 9.69 -4.00 6.08
CA ILE A 76 8.95 -3.57 4.90
C ILE A 76 9.82 -3.79 3.66
N ASN A 77 9.39 -4.72 2.82
CA ASN A 77 9.81 -4.84 1.42
C ASN A 77 8.55 -5.14 0.59
N PHE A 78 8.24 -4.26 -0.35
CA PHE A 78 7.13 -4.48 -1.27
C PHE A 78 7.50 -3.99 -2.67
N LEU A 79 6.90 -4.63 -3.67
CA LEU A 79 7.01 -4.26 -5.07
C LEU A 79 5.67 -3.67 -5.51
N LEU A 80 5.70 -2.46 -6.07
CA LEU A 80 4.57 -1.91 -6.80
C LEU A 80 4.51 -2.56 -8.19
N THR A 81 3.33 -3.02 -8.59
CA THR A 81 3.10 -3.60 -9.92
C THR A 81 1.75 -3.18 -10.46
N SER A 82 1.61 -3.17 -11.78
CA SER A 82 0.32 -3.00 -12.45
C SER A 82 -0.40 -4.33 -12.61
N VAL A 83 -1.72 -4.32 -12.49
CA VAL A 83 -2.61 -5.41 -12.88
C VAL A 83 -3.69 -4.90 -13.83
N ASP A 84 -4.31 -5.81 -14.58
CA ASP A 84 -5.49 -5.47 -15.38
C ASP A 84 -6.65 -5.05 -14.47
N LYS A 85 -7.48 -4.12 -14.94
CA LYS A 85 -8.71 -3.75 -14.25
C LYS A 85 -9.61 -4.96 -14.06
N GLU A 86 -10.18 -5.07 -12.86
CA GLU A 86 -11.17 -6.11 -12.58
C GLU A 86 -12.47 -5.88 -13.37
N ASP A 87 -12.84 -4.61 -13.58
CA ASP A 87 -13.97 -4.18 -14.41
C ASP A 87 -13.51 -3.12 -15.42
N PRO A 88 -13.44 -3.44 -16.73
CA PRO A 88 -13.01 -2.51 -17.77
C PRO A 88 -13.84 -1.22 -17.86
N GLU A 89 -15.11 -1.26 -17.45
CA GLU A 89 -16.05 -0.13 -17.57
C GLU A 89 -15.89 0.90 -16.43
N LYS A 90 -15.24 0.54 -15.32
CA LYS A 90 -15.00 1.46 -14.19
C LYS A 90 -13.67 2.21 -14.35
N PRO A 91 -13.51 3.43 -13.80
CA PRO A 91 -12.20 4.07 -13.75
C PRO A 91 -11.23 3.23 -12.90
N PRO A 92 -9.94 3.16 -13.24
CA PRO A 92 -8.97 2.36 -12.49
C PRO A 92 -8.85 2.83 -11.05
N ARG A 93 -8.84 1.88 -10.11
CA ARG A 93 -8.72 2.15 -8.68
C ARG A 93 -7.38 2.81 -8.34
N ARG A 94 -7.43 3.79 -7.45
CA ARG A 94 -6.25 4.42 -6.83
C ARG A 94 -6.18 4.01 -5.37
N ILE A 95 -4.98 3.76 -4.86
CA ILE A 95 -4.78 3.37 -3.46
C ILE A 95 -5.08 4.59 -2.58
N GLY A 96 -5.98 4.43 -1.60
CA GLY A 96 -6.28 5.47 -0.62
C GLY A 96 -5.29 5.49 0.53
N PHE A 97 -5.07 6.66 1.12
CA PHE A 97 -4.19 6.83 2.28
C PHE A 97 -4.96 7.43 3.46
N ILE A 98 -4.83 6.84 4.64
CA ILE A 98 -5.39 7.40 5.88
C ILE A 98 -4.21 7.84 6.75
N ALA A 99 -3.92 9.14 6.75
CA ALA A 99 -3.05 9.73 7.76
C ALA A 99 -3.86 9.96 9.06
N PRO A 100 -3.33 9.65 10.25
CA PRO A 100 -3.92 10.14 11.48
C PRO A 100 -3.89 11.67 11.47
N SER A 101 -4.98 12.30 11.93
CA SER A 101 -4.98 13.71 12.27
C SER A 101 -3.88 13.97 13.30
N ASP A 102 -3.16 15.08 13.16
CA ASP A 102 -2.07 15.51 14.07
C ASP A 102 -2.54 15.86 15.50
N GLU A 103 -3.71 15.39 15.94
CA GLU A 103 -4.27 15.65 17.27
C GLU A 103 -4.31 14.37 18.11
N ALA A 104 -3.32 14.26 19.01
CA ALA A 104 -3.43 13.67 20.34
C ALA A 104 -2.35 14.30 21.25
#